data_AF-A0A2N7NJ88-F1
#
_entry.id   AF-A0A2N7NJ88-F1
#
_cell.length_a   1.000
_cell.length_b   1.000
_cell.length_c   1.000
_cell.angle_alpha   90.00
_cell.angle_beta   90.00
_cell.angle_gamma   90.00
#
_symmetry.space_group_name_H-M   'P 1'
#
loop_
_entity.id
_entity.type
_entity.pdbx_description
1 polymer ?
#
loop_
_entity_poly.entity_id
_entity_poly.type
_entity_poly.pdbx_seq_one_letter_code
_entity_poly.pdbx_strand_id
1 'polypeptide(L)'
;MFALSNAVGRVVWGYLSDKWLPSKAIKLNLFIQALVLSISPLLLQSNFGTAFLAVVTGFNYGGVLVLYVSTVGYYWGNNEMKNVYAVLFLSNILAALINIVLGILYSSIGLNIPIVSVLLLLGIAYVLTGQYLKIKASATPPAMANDAQ
;
A
#
# COMPACT_ATOMS: atom_id res chain seq x y z
N MET A 1 19.42 -6.61 -8.88
CA MET A 1 18.87 -5.24 -8.78
C MET A 1 17.79 -5.13 -7.71
N PHE A 2 16.72 -5.94 -7.77
CA PHE A 2 15.64 -5.93 -6.77
C PHE A 2 16.13 -6.08 -5.32
N ALA A 3 16.91 -7.13 -5.01
CA ALA A 3 17.37 -7.40 -3.65
C ALA A 3 18.25 -6.28 -3.05
N LEU A 4 19.18 -5.74 -3.86
CA LEU A 4 20.02 -4.61 -3.45
C LEU A 4 19.16 -3.36 -3.18
N SER A 5 18.24 -3.06 -4.10
CA SER A 5 17.32 -1.94 -3.94
C SER A 5 16.43 -2.10 -2.72
N ASN A 6 16.02 -3.33 -2.40
CA ASN A 6 15.26 -3.67 -1.20
C ASN A 6 16.04 -3.41 0.08
N ALA A 7 17.32 -3.81 0.12
CA ALA A 7 18.19 -3.52 1.25
C ALA A 7 18.35 -2.00 1.45
N VAL A 8 18.59 -1.25 0.38
CA VAL A 8 18.67 0.22 0.41
C VAL A 8 17.34 0.82 0.89
N GLY A 9 16.22 0.33 0.36
CA GLY A 9 14.88 0.76 0.75
C GLY A 9 14.61 0.59 2.24
N ARG A 10 14.99 -0.54 2.83
CA ARG A 10 14.87 -0.77 4.29
C ARG A 10 15.54 0.32 5.10
N VAL A 11 16.76 0.69 4.73
CA VAL A 11 17.55 1.72 5.42
C VAL A 11 16.92 3.09 5.25
N VAL A 12 16.60 3.48 4.00
CA VAL A 12 16.04 4.81 3.71
C VAL A 12 14.68 5.00 4.37
N TRP A 13 13.78 4.02 4.24
CA TRP A 13 12.45 4.11 4.86
C TRP A 13 12.50 4.03 6.38
N GLY A 14 13.45 3.28 6.96
CA GLY A 14 13.70 3.31 8.40
C GLY A 14 14.06 4.70 8.88
N TYR A 15 15.06 5.31 8.25
CA TYR A 15 15.46 6.68 8.55
C TYR A 15 14.32 7.70 8.38
N LEU A 16 13.51 7.57 7.32
CA LEU A 16 12.34 8.44 7.11
C LEU A 16 11.25 8.19 8.16
N SER A 17 11.06 6.95 8.60
CA SER A 17 10.05 6.59 9.61
C SER A 17 10.36 7.15 10.99
N ASP A 18 11.63 7.35 11.31
CA ASP A 18 12.04 7.98 12.56
C ASP A 18 11.72 9.50 12.58
N LYS A 19 11.60 10.11 11.40
CA LYS A 19 11.42 11.57 11.24
C LYS A 19 10.00 11.99 10.89
N TRP A 20 9.22 11.10 10.30
CA TRP A 20 7.90 11.41 9.78
C TRP A 20 6.81 10.73 10.59
N LEU A 21 5.63 11.34 10.60
CA LEU A 21 4.42 10.67 11.09
C LEU A 21 4.20 9.38 10.27
N PRO A 22 3.82 8.26 10.93
CA PRO A 22 3.65 6.97 10.25
C PRO A 22 2.67 7.04 9.08
N SER A 23 1.59 7.82 9.23
CA SER A 23 0.58 8.04 8.19
C SER A 23 1.16 8.69 6.93
N LYS A 24 2.12 9.61 7.07
CA LYS A 24 2.78 10.27 5.94
C LYS A 24 3.72 9.30 5.23
N ALA A 25 4.51 8.54 5.99
CA ALA A 25 5.49 7.61 5.43
C ALA A 25 4.80 6.44 4.69
N ILE A 26 3.78 5.82 5.28
CA ILE A 26 2.99 4.75 4.63
C ILE A 26 2.31 5.28 3.36
N LYS A 27 1.65 6.44 3.42
CA LYS A 27 0.97 7.00 2.24
C LYS A 27 1.93 7.24 1.09
N LEU A 28 3.11 7.79 1.37
CA LEU A 28 4.12 8.02 0.32
C LEU A 28 4.61 6.70 -0.28
N ASN A 29 4.93 5.70 0.56
CA ASN A 29 5.37 4.38 0.11
C ASN A 29 4.32 3.71 -0.78
N LEU A 30 3.06 3.68 -0.33
CA LEU A 30 1.93 3.13 -1.10
C LEU A 30 1.67 3.91 -2.38
N PHE A 31 1.79 5.24 -2.35
CA PHE A 31 1.61 6.08 -3.53
C PHE A 31 2.64 5.79 -4.62
N ILE A 32 3.93 5.71 -4.24
CA ILE A 32 5.00 5.37 -5.20
C ILE A 32 4.76 3.96 -5.75
N GLN A 33 4.39 3.00 -4.90
CA GLN A 33 4.12 1.64 -5.33
C GLN A 33 2.91 1.54 -6.28
N ALA A 34 1.83 2.27 -6.01
CA ALA A 34 0.66 2.33 -6.86
C ALA A 34 0.99 2.96 -8.22
N LEU A 35 1.68 4.10 -8.24
CA LEU A 35 2.11 4.78 -9.47
C LEU A 35 2.92 3.85 -10.37
N VAL A 36 3.91 3.16 -9.80
CA VAL A 36 4.81 2.25 -10.50
C VAL A 36 4.05 1.05 -11.08
N LEU A 37 3.08 0.52 -10.34
CA LEU A 37 2.21 -0.56 -10.85
C LEU A 37 1.29 -0.07 -11.98
N SER A 38 0.73 1.13 -11.88
CA SER A 38 -0.12 1.70 -12.94
C SER A 38 0.62 1.86 -14.26
N ILE A 39 1.89 2.25 -14.23
CA ILE A 39 2.72 2.39 -15.44
C ILE A 39 3.44 1.10 -15.86
N SER A 40 3.36 0.03 -15.05
CA SER A 40 4.09 -1.21 -15.28
C SER A 40 3.85 -1.86 -16.66
N PRO A 41 2.66 -1.82 -17.29
CA PRO A 41 2.47 -2.39 -18.62
C PRO A 41 3.34 -1.73 -19.71
N LEU A 42 3.67 -0.45 -19.53
CA LEU A 42 4.56 0.29 -20.44
C LEU A 42 6.03 -0.03 -20.13
N LEU A 43 6.38 -0.11 -18.85
CA LEU A 43 7.75 -0.41 -18.41
C LEU A 43 8.21 -1.81 -18.83
N LEU A 44 7.30 -2.79 -18.79
CA LEU A 44 7.61 -4.18 -19.12
C LEU A 44 7.90 -4.42 -20.62
N GLN A 45 7.70 -3.42 -21.48
CA GLN A 45 7.99 -3.53 -22.92
C GLN A 45 9.50 -3.44 -23.24
N SER A 46 10.35 -3.15 -22.26
CA SER A 46 11.80 -3.04 -22.46
C SER A 46 12.60 -3.64 -21.30
N ASN A 47 13.83 -4.05 -21.58
CA ASN A 47 14.78 -4.52 -20.56
C ASN A 47 15.08 -3.43 -19.53
N PHE A 48 15.24 -2.19 -19.99
CA PHE A 48 15.48 -1.04 -19.11
C PHE A 48 14.28 -0.76 -18.20
N GLY A 49 13.06 -0.73 -18.75
CA GLY A 49 11.85 -0.51 -17.96
C GLY A 49 11.59 -1.65 -16.96
N THR A 50 11.92 -2.89 -17.32
CA THR A 50 11.87 -4.03 -16.40
C THR A 50 12.88 -3.90 -15.26
N ALA A 51 14.11 -3.46 -15.56
CA ALA A 51 15.12 -3.18 -14.54
C ALA A 51 14.69 -2.02 -13.61
N PHE A 52 14.15 -0.94 -14.17
CA PHE A 52 13.61 0.18 -13.41
C PHE A 52 12.47 -0.27 -12.49
N LEU A 53 11.52 -1.06 -13.01
CA LEU A 53 10.44 -1.65 -12.23
C LEU A 53 11.00 -2.48 -11.07
N ALA A 54 11.97 -3.36 -11.30
CA ALA A 54 12.60 -4.16 -10.27
C ALA A 54 13.32 -3.32 -9.19
N VAL A 55 13.95 -2.20 -9.57
CA VAL A 55 14.59 -1.29 -8.61
C VAL A 55 13.55 -0.59 -7.76
N VAL A 56 12.54 0.05 -8.36
CA VAL A 56 11.58 0.87 -7.60
C VAL A 56 10.65 0.01 -6.73
N THR A 57 10.19 -1.13 -7.26
CA THR A 57 9.40 -2.09 -6.47
C THR A 57 10.23 -2.71 -5.35
N GLY A 58 11.50 -3.07 -5.62
CA GLY A 58 12.44 -3.54 -4.61
C GLY A 58 12.61 -2.55 -3.48
N PHE A 59 12.87 -1.28 -3.81
CA PHE A 59 13.03 -0.17 -2.87
C PHE A 59 11.79 0.02 -1.98
N ASN A 60 10.60 0.14 -2.57
CA ASN A 60 9.36 0.32 -1.78
C ASN A 60 9.04 -0.89 -0.92
N TYR A 61 9.21 -2.11 -1.46
CA TYR A 61 8.98 -3.34 -0.70
C TYR A 61 9.95 -3.46 0.48
N GLY A 62 11.16 -2.92 0.35
CA GLY A 62 12.13 -2.85 1.46
C GLY A 62 11.60 -2.02 2.62
N GLY A 63 10.91 -0.92 2.33
CA GLY A 63 10.35 -0.05 3.35
C GLY A 63 9.11 -0.59 4.06
N VAL A 64 8.27 -1.37 3.38
CA VAL A 64 6.92 -1.66 3.87
C VAL A 64 6.90 -2.32 5.26
N LEU A 65 7.80 -3.27 5.51
CA LEU A 65 7.88 -3.97 6.80
C LEU A 65 8.41 -3.05 7.91
N VAL A 66 9.37 -2.19 7.58
CA VAL A 66 9.92 -1.20 8.51
C VAL A 66 8.85 -0.20 8.92
N LEU A 67 8.06 0.27 7.94
CA LEU A 67 6.95 1.18 8.16
C LEU A 67 5.84 0.55 8.99
N TYR A 68 5.54 -0.74 8.82
CA TYR A 68 4.58 -1.44 9.67
C TYR A 68 5.02 -1.47 11.13
N VAL A 69 6.27 -1.84 11.41
CA VAL A 69 6.77 -1.86 12.79
C VAL A 69 6.71 -0.47 13.42
N SER A 70 7.20 0.55 12.70
CA SER A 70 7.15 1.95 13.15
C SER A 70 5.72 2.41 13.43
N THR A 71 4.78 2.09 12.54
CA THR A 71 3.36 2.46 12.68
C THR A 71 2.69 1.77 13.84
N VAL A 72 2.92 0.46 13.99
CA VAL A 72 2.36 -0.31 15.10
C VAL A 72 2.90 0.20 16.43
N GLY A 73 4.22 0.45 16.52
CA GLY A 73 4.83 1.04 17.71
C GLY A 73 4.27 2.42 18.06
N TYR A 74 3.99 3.25 17.05
CA TYR A 74 3.42 4.58 17.27
C TYR A 74 1.97 4.55 17.79
N TYR A 75 1.11 3.69 17.23
CA TYR A 75 -0.33 3.70 17.55
C TYR A 75 -0.72 2.75 18.69
N TRP A 76 -0.05 1.61 18.83
CA TRP A 76 -0.42 0.57 19.81
C TRP A 76 0.64 0.33 20.88
N GLY A 77 1.83 0.95 20.75
CA GLY A 77 2.94 0.73 21.66
C GLY A 77 3.46 -0.72 21.64
N ASN A 78 4.31 -1.05 22.61
CA ASN A 78 5.04 -2.32 22.62
C ASN A 78 4.16 -3.53 22.98
N ASN A 79 3.08 -3.35 23.75
CA ASN A 79 2.27 -4.46 24.26
C ASN A 79 1.55 -5.22 23.14
N GLU A 80 1.02 -4.52 22.14
CA GLU A 80 0.31 -5.15 21.02
C GLU A 80 1.17 -5.29 19.77
N MET A 81 2.45 -4.90 19.84
CA MET A 81 3.35 -4.92 18.69
C MET A 81 3.44 -6.30 18.07
N LYS A 82 3.58 -7.35 18.90
CA LYS A 82 3.64 -8.74 18.44
C LYS A 82 2.38 -9.14 17.67
N ASN A 83 1.21 -8.84 18.21
CA ASN A 83 -0.07 -9.29 17.65
C ASN A 83 -0.40 -8.56 16.35
N VAL A 84 -0.38 -7.22 16.38
CA VAL A 84 -0.77 -6.40 15.22
C VAL A 84 0.24 -6.55 14.09
N TYR A 85 1.54 -6.55 14.39
CA TYR A 85 2.57 -6.76 13.37
C TYR A 85 2.48 -8.17 12.76
N ALA A 86 2.22 -9.21 13.56
CA ALA A 86 2.06 -10.56 13.03
C ALA A 86 0.90 -10.65 12.03
N VAL A 87 -0.23 -9.98 12.29
CA VAL A 87 -1.37 -9.92 11.35
C VAL A 87 -1.00 -9.18 10.06
N LEU A 88 -0.28 -8.05 10.16
CA LEU A 88 0.21 -7.32 8.99
C LEU A 88 1.20 -8.15 8.16
N PHE A 89 2.07 -8.90 8.83
CA PHE A 89 3.01 -9.79 8.17
C PHE A 89 2.31 -10.98 7.50
N LEU A 90 1.32 -11.59 8.17
CA LEU A 90 0.52 -12.68 7.60
C LEU A 90 -0.25 -12.22 6.35
N SER A 91 -0.73 -10.98 6.35
CA SER A 91 -1.40 -10.39 5.18
C SER A 91 -0.49 -10.35 3.95
N ASN A 92 0.83 -10.18 4.12
CA ASN A 92 1.78 -10.25 2.99
C ASN A 92 1.91 -11.67 2.43
N ILE A 93 1.87 -12.69 3.29
CA ILE A 93 1.89 -14.10 2.87
C ILE A 93 0.63 -14.41 2.07
N LEU A 94 -0.54 -14.01 2.58
CA LEU A 94 -1.82 -14.21 1.88
C LEU A 94 -1.84 -13.49 0.52
N ALA A 95 -1.35 -12.25 0.45
CA ALA A 95 -1.23 -11.53 -0.80
C ALA A 95 -0.32 -12.25 -1.81
N ALA A 96 0.80 -12.83 -1.35
CA ALA A 96 1.68 -13.62 -2.22
C ALA A 96 0.97 -14.85 -2.81
N LEU A 97 0.18 -15.56 -1.99
CA LEU A 97 -0.61 -16.70 -2.46
C LEU A 97 -1.67 -16.28 -3.50
N ILE A 98 -2.36 -15.16 -3.27
CA ILE A 98 -3.33 -14.60 -4.23
C ILE A 98 -2.64 -14.29 -5.56
N ASN A 99 -1.43 -13.71 -5.54
CA ASN A 99 -0.67 -13.40 -6.75
C ASN A 99 -0.28 -14.65 -7.55
N ILE A 100 0.00 -15.78 -6.91
CA ILE A 100 0.26 -17.06 -7.60
C ILE A 100 -0.99 -17.50 -8.37
N VAL A 101 -2.17 -17.46 -7.72
CA VAL A 101 -3.45 -17.81 -8.35
C VAL A 101 -3.73 -16.89 -9.54
N LEU A 102 -3.50 -15.59 -9.38
CA LEU A 102 -3.64 -14.61 -10.47
C LEU A 102 -2.67 -14.92 -11.63
N GLY A 103 -1.42 -15.32 -11.37
CA GLY A 103 -0.48 -15.73 -12.41
C GLY A 103 -0.91 -16.98 -13.19
N ILE A 104 -1.54 -17.94 -12.52
CA ILE A 104 -2.12 -19.13 -13.17
C ILE A 104 -3.30 -18.70 -14.06
N LEU A 105 -4.20 -17.85 -13.55
CA LEU A 105 -5.32 -17.31 -14.33
C LEU A 105 -4.83 -16.54 -15.56
N TYR A 106 -3.78 -15.71 -15.42
CA TYR A 106 -3.18 -15.03 -16.57
C TYR A 106 -2.80 -15.98 -17.69
N SER A 107 -2.09 -17.04 -17.32
CA SER A 107 -1.49 -18.00 -18.26
C SER A 107 -2.57 -18.85 -18.92
N SER A 108 -3.65 -19.17 -18.20
CA SER A 108 -4.71 -20.06 -18.67
C SER A 108 -5.77 -19.36 -19.54
N ILE A 109 -6.13 -18.11 -19.24
CA ILE A 109 -7.24 -17.40 -19.92
C ILE A 109 -6.82 -16.07 -20.58
N GLY A 110 -5.51 -15.75 -20.59
CA GLY A 110 -4.98 -14.52 -21.21
C GLY A 110 -5.33 -13.22 -20.48
N LEU A 111 -5.76 -13.32 -19.22
CA LEU A 111 -6.27 -12.21 -18.44
C LEU A 111 -5.16 -11.24 -18.01
N ASN A 112 -4.99 -10.11 -18.69
CA ASN A 112 -3.91 -9.14 -18.41
C ASN A 112 -3.93 -8.63 -16.96
N ILE A 113 -3.12 -9.26 -16.10
CA ILE A 113 -3.12 -9.09 -14.64
C ILE A 113 -2.86 -7.65 -14.19
N PRO A 114 -1.91 -6.90 -14.78
CA PRO A 114 -1.75 -5.48 -14.47
C PRO A 114 -3.05 -4.68 -14.63
N ILE A 115 -3.81 -4.92 -15.69
CA ILE A 115 -5.07 -4.22 -15.96
C ILE A 115 -6.12 -4.60 -14.91
N VAL A 116 -6.26 -5.89 -14.61
CA VAL A 116 -7.22 -6.37 -13.59
C VAL A 116 -6.88 -5.84 -12.21
N SER A 117 -5.58 -5.75 -11.88
CA SER A 117 -5.09 -5.20 -10.61
C SER A 117 -5.45 -3.72 -10.48
N VAL A 118 -5.23 -2.94 -11.53
CA VAL A 118 -5.61 -1.52 -11.57
C VAL A 118 -7.12 -1.36 -11.49
N LEU A 119 -7.90 -2.16 -12.20
CA LEU A 119 -9.36 -2.11 -12.17
C LEU A 119 -9.93 -2.49 -10.79
N LEU A 120 -9.34 -3.48 -10.11
CA LEU A 120 -9.71 -3.83 -8.74
C LEU A 120 -9.38 -2.71 -7.75
N LEU A 121 -8.20 -2.10 -7.86
CA LEU A 121 -7.80 -0.97 -7.01
C LEU A 121 -8.72 0.24 -7.24
N LEU A 122 -9.08 0.53 -8.48
CA LEU A 122 -10.05 1.58 -8.81
C LEU A 122 -11.46 1.25 -8.31
N GLY A 123 -11.89 -0.01 -8.40
CA GLY A 123 -13.18 -0.47 -7.87
C GLY A 123 -13.28 -0.35 -6.36
N ILE A 124 -12.23 -0.74 -5.63
CA ILE A 124 -12.14 -0.58 -4.17
C ILE A 124 -12.13 0.90 -3.80
N ALA A 125 -11.33 1.73 -4.48
CA ALA A 125 -11.29 3.17 -4.24
C ALA A 125 -12.66 3.83 -4.48
N TYR A 126 -13.38 3.42 -5.53
CA TYR A 126 -14.74 3.88 -5.83
C TYR A 126 -15.73 3.55 -4.71
N VAL A 127 -15.74 2.29 -4.25
CA VAL A 127 -16.64 1.85 -3.16
C VAL A 127 -16.34 2.60 -1.86
N LEU A 128 -15.07 2.74 -1.48
CA LEU A 128 -14.67 3.45 -0.27
C LEU A 128 -15.00 4.95 -0.32
N THR A 129 -14.81 5.58 -1.48
CA THR A 129 -15.20 6.99 -1.69
C THR A 129 -16.72 7.15 -1.61
N GLY A 130 -17.48 6.23 -2.19
CA GLY A 130 -18.94 6.21 -2.10
C GLY A 130 -19.44 6.04 -0.66
N GLN A 131 -18.80 5.19 0.15
CA GLN A 131 -19.12 5.06 1.57
C GLN A 131 -18.75 6.30 2.37
N TYR A 132 -17.58 6.90 2.11
CA TYR A 132 -17.16 8.14 2.77
C TYR A 132 -18.14 9.30 2.50
N LEU A 133 -18.58 9.47 1.25
CA LEU A 133 -19.55 10.51 0.87
C LEU A 133 -20.92 10.28 1.51
N LYS A 134 -21.39 9.02 1.60
CA LYS A 134 -22.63 8.67 2.31
C LYS A 134 -22.55 9.02 3.80
N ILE A 135 -21.45 8.67 4.46
CA ILE A 135 -21.23 8.98 5.89
C ILE A 135 -21.20 10.49 6.12
N LYS A 136 -20.48 11.25 5.27
CA LYS A 136 -20.42 12.72 5.36
C LYS A 136 -21.78 13.38 5.10
N ALA A 137 -22.59 12.84 4.18
CA ALA A 137 -23.93 13.33 3.90
C ALA A 137 -24.93 13.02 5.03
N SER A 138 -24.74 11.91 5.76
CA SER A 138 -25.54 11.55 6.94
C SER A 138 -25.10 12.25 8.23
N ALA A 139 -23.94 12.92 8.24
CA ALA A 139 -23.48 13.69 9.38
C ALA A 139 -24.17 15.05 9.40
N THR A 140 -25.29 15.16 10.13
CA THR A 140 -25.93 16.44 10.44
C THR A 140 -24.90 17.34 11.15
N PRO A 141 -24.71 18.62 10.76
CA PRO A 141 -23.89 19.54 11.53
C PRO A 141 -24.40 19.59 12.97
N PRO A 142 -23.52 19.66 13.99
CA PRO A 142 -23.98 19.88 15.36
C PRO A 142 -24.84 21.15 15.35
N ALA A 143 -26.09 21.02 15.76
CA ALA A 143 -26.95 22.17 15.96
C ALA A 143 -26.18 23.16 16.81
N MET A 144 -25.94 24.37 16.28
CA MET A 144 -25.52 25.49 17.12
C MET A 144 -26.62 25.64 18.17
N ALA A 145 -26.36 25.12 19.37
CA ALA A 145 -27.05 25.51 20.56
C ALA A 145 -26.77 27.01 20.76
N ASN A 146 -27.64 27.85 20.21
CA ASN A 146 -28.05 29.07 20.90
C ASN A 146 -29.13 28.58 21.89
N ASP A 147 -28.96 28.60 23.21
CA ASP A 147 -28.20 29.54 24.04
C ASP A 147 -28.40 30.99 23.59
N ALA A 148 -29.67 31.37 23.51
CA ALA A 148 -30.10 32.74 23.71
C ALA A 148 -31.32 32.70 24.65
N GLN A 149 -31.00 32.68 25.94
CA GLN A 149 -31.87 33.22 26.99
C GLN A 149 -31.99 34.74 26.82
#